data_AF-A0A497JWN2-F1
#
_entry.id   AF-A0A497JWN2-F1
#
_cell.length_a   1.000
_cell.length_b   1.000
_cell.length_c   1.000
_cell.angle_alpha   90.00
_cell.angle_beta   90.00
_cell.angle_gamma   90.00
#
_symmetry.space_group_name_H-M   'P 1'
#
loop_
_entity.id
_entity.type
_entity.pdbx_description
1 polymer ?
#
loop_
_entity_poly.entity_id
_entity_poly.type
_entity_poly.pdbx_seq_one_letter_code
_entity_poly.pdbx_strand_id
1 'polypeptide(L)'
;MRVIDFYYFSGTGNTFMVVSEMKRVFERYGFKVNLFRIEKADPCRIKLTHMIGLGFPVALQGTYPFVWRFIHSLPRANGTPIFMVDTLSLFSGGVVGSIRRILKAKGYHTVGAGEIRMPMIFPTSQPAEKNTWIIDRGLEEARIYAEKIINGDAEWRGTPILSDFMAALSQCESAWRILRKLYPLRIDRSRCSRCGLCIELCPTNNIRMDKYPVLGDKCYLCMRCIAFCPERAISIPKMKRQANSKIEPAEILNVRD
;
A
#
# COMPACT_ATOMS: atom_id res chain seq x y z
N MET A 1 -6.89 20.00 18.98
CA MET A 1 -7.40 18.92 18.10
C MET A 1 -6.25 17.96 17.82
N ARG A 2 -6.42 16.65 18.02
CA ARG A 2 -5.39 15.65 17.72
C ARG A 2 -5.37 15.42 16.21
N VAL A 3 -4.20 15.46 15.58
CA VAL A 3 -4.05 15.33 14.11
C VAL A 3 -3.27 14.07 13.78
N ILE A 4 -3.75 13.31 12.79
CA ILE A 4 -3.08 12.16 12.20
C ILE A 4 -2.75 12.50 10.75
N ASP A 5 -1.46 12.48 10.40
CA ASP A 5 -1.02 12.50 9.01
C ASP A 5 -0.79 11.05 8.57
N PHE A 6 -1.74 10.51 7.78
CA PHE A 6 -1.74 9.11 7.37
C PHE A 6 -1.16 8.97 5.96
N TYR A 7 0.09 8.56 5.88
CA TYR A 7 0.81 8.29 4.65
C TYR A 7 0.50 6.88 4.17
N TYR A 8 -0.04 6.72 2.97
CA TYR A 8 -0.41 5.41 2.44
C TYR A 8 -0.02 5.19 0.98
N PHE A 9 0.16 3.92 0.63
CA PHE A 9 0.19 3.44 -0.76
C PHE A 9 -0.89 2.37 -0.95
N SER A 10 -1.58 2.40 -2.09
CA SER A 10 -2.52 1.32 -2.45
C SER A 10 -2.36 0.90 -3.90
N GLY A 11 -2.08 -0.38 -4.14
CA GLY A 11 -2.01 -0.95 -5.48
C GLY A 11 -3.40 -1.11 -6.09
N THR A 12 -4.19 -2.04 -5.56
CA THR A 12 -5.50 -2.44 -6.09
C THR A 12 -6.69 -1.84 -5.34
N GLY A 13 -6.46 -0.93 -4.39
CA GLY A 13 -7.51 -0.30 -3.57
C GLY A 13 -7.71 -0.93 -2.19
N ASN A 14 -7.21 -2.15 -1.95
CA ASN A 14 -7.35 -2.84 -0.65
C ASN A 14 -6.88 -1.98 0.53
N THR A 15 -5.64 -1.50 0.48
CA THR A 15 -5.08 -0.64 1.53
C THR A 15 -5.80 0.69 1.65
N PHE A 16 -6.32 1.25 0.54
CA PHE A 16 -7.09 2.49 0.59
C PHE A 16 -8.40 2.28 1.35
N MET A 17 -9.13 1.19 1.10
CA MET A 17 -10.36 0.89 1.86
C MET A 17 -10.08 0.75 3.36
N VAL A 18 -8.98 0.08 3.73
CA VAL A 18 -8.54 -0.06 5.14
C VAL A 18 -8.22 1.30 5.75
N VAL A 19 -7.39 2.12 5.09
CA VAL A 19 -7.00 3.46 5.56
C VAL A 19 -8.21 4.39 5.68
N SER A 20 -9.14 4.33 4.71
CA SER A 20 -10.38 5.12 4.72
C SER A 20 -11.32 4.71 5.84
N GLU A 21 -11.46 3.42 6.13
CA GLU A 21 -12.25 2.97 7.29
C GLU A 21 -11.60 3.41 8.60
N MET A 22 -10.29 3.24 8.75
CA MET A 22 -9.56 3.72 9.94
C MET A 22 -9.72 5.24 10.12
N LYS A 23 -9.58 6.03 9.05
CA LYS A 23 -9.83 7.48 9.05
C LYS A 23 -11.23 7.79 9.59
N ARG A 24 -12.26 7.09 9.10
CA ARG A 24 -13.64 7.27 9.57
C ARG A 24 -13.78 6.98 11.06
N VAL A 25 -13.11 5.95 11.57
CA VAL A 25 -13.09 5.67 13.02
C VAL A 25 -12.40 6.81 13.78
N PHE A 26 -11.19 7.19 13.40
CA PHE A 26 -10.45 8.27 14.06
C PHE A 26 -11.23 9.59 14.09
N GLU A 27 -11.87 9.96 12.99
CA GLU A 27 -12.68 11.19 12.91
C GLU A 27 -13.90 11.17 13.83
N ARG A 28 -14.56 10.01 13.98
CA ARG A 28 -15.64 9.85 14.97
C ARG A 28 -15.17 10.07 16.42
N TYR A 29 -13.89 9.81 16.70
CA TYR A 29 -13.26 10.05 18.01
C TYR A 29 -12.53 11.41 18.10
N GLY A 30 -12.84 12.34 17.19
CA GLY A 30 -12.39 13.73 17.26
C GLY A 30 -10.96 13.98 16.77
N PHE A 31 -10.36 13.04 16.04
CA PHE A 31 -9.10 13.28 15.34
C PHE A 31 -9.36 13.97 14.00
N LYS A 32 -8.50 14.91 13.60
CA LYS A 32 -8.40 15.32 12.20
C LYS A 32 -7.43 14.38 11.48
N VAL A 33 -7.85 13.76 10.39
CA VAL A 33 -6.98 12.84 9.63
C VAL A 33 -6.72 13.37 8.24
N ASN A 34 -5.46 13.64 7.92
CA ASN A 34 -5.02 14.01 6.57
C ASN A 34 -4.47 12.76 5.86
N LEU A 35 -4.68 12.63 4.56
CA LEU A 35 -4.32 11.43 3.81
C LEU A 35 -3.30 11.76 2.73
N PHE A 36 -2.09 11.25 2.88
CA PHE A 36 -0.99 11.52 1.95
C PHE A 36 -0.62 10.27 1.16
N ARG A 37 -0.50 10.39 -0.15
CA ARG A 37 0.02 9.28 -0.98
C ARG A 37 1.53 9.20 -0.86
N ILE A 38 2.06 8.05 -0.44
CA ILE A 38 3.49 7.82 -0.25
C ILE A 38 4.28 8.13 -1.52
N GLU A 39 3.77 7.76 -2.70
CA GLU A 39 4.44 7.99 -3.98
C GLU A 39 4.46 9.47 -4.43
N LYS A 40 3.77 10.37 -3.73
CA LYS A 40 3.73 11.82 -3.99
C LYS A 40 4.22 12.67 -2.81
N ALA A 41 4.27 12.10 -1.61
CA ALA A 41 4.66 12.81 -0.40
C ALA A 41 6.18 13.00 -0.31
N ASP A 42 6.61 14.12 0.26
CA ASP A 42 8.00 14.36 0.64
C ASP A 42 8.22 13.88 2.09
N PRO A 43 8.96 12.77 2.32
CA PRO A 43 9.18 12.23 3.65
C PRO A 43 9.99 13.17 4.56
N CYS A 44 10.73 14.14 4.01
CA CYS A 44 11.53 15.08 4.79
C CYS A 44 10.69 16.25 5.35
N ARG A 45 9.46 16.44 4.87
CA ARG A 45 8.58 17.57 5.23
C ARG A 45 7.37 17.16 6.08
N ILE A 46 7.41 15.97 6.67
CA ILE A 46 6.32 15.50 7.54
C ILE A 46 6.26 16.32 8.83
N LYS A 47 5.06 16.44 9.41
CA LYS A 47 4.84 17.21 10.64
C LYS A 47 5.04 16.32 11.86
N LEU A 48 6.22 16.41 12.48
CA LEU A 48 6.58 15.60 13.66
C LEU A 48 5.78 15.94 14.93
N THR A 49 5.00 17.01 14.91
CA THR A 49 4.02 17.37 15.96
C THR A 49 2.70 16.61 15.83
N HIS A 50 2.45 15.95 14.70
CA HIS A 50 1.28 15.10 14.47
C HIS A 50 1.60 13.64 14.79
N MET A 51 0.56 12.83 14.99
CA MET A 51 0.71 11.38 14.93
C MET A 51 0.85 10.95 13.48
N ILE A 52 1.78 10.03 13.20
CA ILE A 52 2.04 9.53 11.85
C ILE A 52 1.39 8.16 11.68
N GLY A 53 0.62 7.99 10.60
CA GLY A 53 0.12 6.68 10.16
C GLY A 53 0.85 6.22 8.91
N LEU A 54 1.25 4.94 8.83
CA LEU A 54 1.80 4.33 7.62
C LEU A 54 0.87 3.22 7.12
N GLY A 55 0.40 3.30 5.87
CA GLY A 55 -0.51 2.32 5.26
C GLY A 55 0.06 1.74 3.97
N PHE A 56 0.31 0.43 3.86
CA PHE A 56 0.85 -0.12 2.61
C PHE A 56 0.52 -1.60 2.39
N PRO A 57 0.55 -2.11 1.14
CA PRO A 57 0.42 -3.53 0.90
C PRO A 57 1.73 -4.25 1.20
N VAL A 58 1.62 -5.49 1.68
CA VAL A 58 2.73 -6.43 1.67
C VAL A 58 3.03 -6.83 0.22
N ALA A 59 4.29 -6.75 -0.17
CA ALA A 59 4.76 -7.18 -1.49
C ALA A 59 6.13 -7.83 -1.37
N LEU A 60 6.31 -9.00 -1.99
CA LEU A 60 7.50 -9.86 -1.82
C LEU A 60 7.81 -10.15 -0.33
N GLN A 61 6.76 -10.36 0.48
CA GLN A 61 6.83 -10.53 1.94
C GLN A 61 7.60 -9.40 2.66
N GLY A 62 7.60 -8.21 2.06
CA GLY A 62 8.05 -6.95 2.65
C GLY A 62 7.09 -5.86 2.18
N THR A 63 7.62 -4.82 1.54
CA THR A 63 6.79 -3.87 0.76
C THR A 63 7.54 -3.37 -0.47
N TYR A 64 6.98 -2.42 -1.21
CA TYR A 64 7.56 -1.90 -2.44
C TYR A 64 8.81 -1.03 -2.16
N PRO A 65 9.81 -1.02 -3.06
CA PRO A 65 11.05 -0.25 -2.86
C PRO A 65 10.83 1.24 -2.57
N PHE A 66 9.83 1.87 -3.19
CA PHE A 66 9.54 3.29 -2.91
C PHE A 66 8.91 3.52 -1.53
N VAL A 67 8.16 2.56 -0.99
CA VAL A 67 7.64 2.61 0.37
C VAL A 67 8.79 2.46 1.37
N TRP A 68 9.70 1.51 1.12
CA TRP A 68 10.92 1.38 1.93
C TRP A 68 11.76 2.66 1.91
N ARG A 69 11.99 3.25 0.73
CA ARG A 69 12.70 4.53 0.61
C ARG A 69 12.02 5.64 1.40
N PHE A 70 10.68 5.73 1.36
CA PHE A 70 9.93 6.69 2.15
C PHE A 70 10.21 6.52 3.65
N ILE A 71 10.09 5.30 4.18
CA ILE A 71 10.32 4.97 5.59
C ILE A 71 11.77 5.28 6.01
N HIS A 72 12.76 4.92 5.19
CA HIS A 72 14.17 5.24 5.44
C HIS A 72 14.46 6.74 5.40
N SER A 73 13.72 7.49 4.59
CA SER A 73 13.90 8.95 4.43
C SER A 73 13.16 9.77 5.49
N LEU A 74 12.35 9.14 6.34
CA LEU A 74 11.72 9.81 7.47
C LEU A 74 12.80 10.50 8.34
N PRO A 75 12.57 11.75 8.78
CA PRO A 75 13.53 12.48 9.60
C PRO A 75 13.72 11.81 10.96
N ARG A 76 14.74 12.23 11.71
CA ARG A 76 14.83 11.87 13.13
C ARG A 76 13.69 12.55 13.89
N ALA A 77 13.14 11.83 14.85
CA ALA A 77 12.07 12.28 15.72
C ALA A 77 12.52 12.24 17.18
N ASN A 78 11.77 12.93 18.04
CA ASN A 78 11.93 12.87 19.49
C ASN A 78 10.59 12.44 20.11
N GLY A 79 10.28 11.15 20.03
CA GLY A 79 9.05 10.58 20.58
C GLY A 79 7.80 10.81 19.73
N THR A 80 7.91 11.22 18.46
CA THR A 80 6.75 11.37 17.57
C THR A 80 5.97 10.05 17.49
N PRO A 81 4.67 10.03 17.82
CA PRO A 81 3.86 8.81 17.76
C PRO A 81 3.69 8.33 16.33
N ILE A 82 3.93 7.05 16.09
CA ILE A 82 3.75 6.42 14.78
C ILE A 82 3.11 5.05 14.89
N PHE A 83 2.15 4.76 14.01
CA PHE A 83 1.57 3.42 13.83
C PHE A 83 1.71 2.97 12.37
N MET A 84 1.56 1.68 12.12
CA MET A 84 1.45 1.14 10.76
C MET A 84 0.27 0.20 10.60
N VAL A 85 -0.28 0.17 9.40
CA VAL A 85 -1.18 -0.88 8.95
C VAL A 85 -0.68 -1.41 7.61
N ASP A 86 -0.54 -2.72 7.50
CA ASP A 86 -0.30 -3.35 6.21
C ASP A 86 -1.47 -4.24 5.79
N THR A 87 -1.60 -4.44 4.48
CA THR A 87 -2.60 -5.34 3.93
C THR A 87 -1.95 -6.50 3.20
N LEU A 88 -2.41 -7.72 3.47
CA LEU A 88 -1.79 -8.94 2.97
C LEU A 88 -2.82 -10.04 2.66
N SER A 89 -2.47 -10.96 1.76
CA SER A 89 -3.30 -12.14 1.49
C SER A 89 -2.85 -13.39 2.27
N LEU A 90 -1.58 -13.46 2.66
CA LEU A 90 -0.95 -14.62 3.30
C LEU A 90 -0.17 -14.24 4.56
N PHE A 91 1.06 -13.72 4.44
CA PHE A 91 1.89 -13.30 5.58
C PHE A 91 2.88 -12.20 5.14
N SER A 92 3.43 -11.45 6.11
CA SER A 92 4.18 -10.20 5.89
C SER A 92 5.71 -10.30 5.93
N GLY A 93 6.25 -11.52 6.03
CA GLY A 93 7.69 -11.83 5.99
C GLY A 93 8.58 -11.05 6.97
N GLY A 94 8.01 -10.50 8.05
CA GLY A 94 8.76 -9.76 9.07
C GLY A 94 8.90 -8.26 8.83
N VAL A 95 8.17 -7.70 7.85
CA VAL A 95 8.13 -6.25 7.56
C VAL A 95 7.86 -5.42 8.83
N VAL A 96 6.96 -5.89 9.69
CA VAL A 96 6.57 -5.25 10.96
C VAL A 96 7.78 -5.05 11.88
N GLY A 97 8.62 -6.07 12.01
CA GLY A 97 9.82 -6.04 12.86
C GLY A 97 10.89 -5.11 12.31
N SER A 98 11.18 -5.21 11.00
CA SER A 98 12.20 -4.37 10.36
C SER A 98 11.81 -2.89 10.37
N ILE A 99 10.54 -2.55 10.11
CA ILE A 99 10.06 -1.16 10.21
C ILE A 99 10.15 -0.65 11.65
N ARG A 100 9.76 -1.45 12.64
CA ARG A 100 9.89 -1.06 14.06
C ARG A 100 11.32 -0.65 14.39
N ARG A 101 12.29 -1.44 13.93
CA ARG A 101 13.72 -1.20 14.19
C ARG A 101 14.18 0.11 13.56
N ILE A 102 13.81 0.37 12.30
CA ILE A 102 14.14 1.62 11.60
C ILE A 102 13.54 2.83 12.33
N LEU A 103 12.26 2.75 12.71
CA LEU A 103 11.54 3.85 13.37
C LEU A 103 12.08 4.12 14.78
N LYS A 104 12.34 3.08 15.58
CA LYS A 104 12.97 3.23 16.90
C LYS A 104 14.36 3.84 16.81
N ALA A 105 15.18 3.40 15.85
CA ALA A 105 16.52 3.97 15.64
C ALA A 105 16.47 5.45 15.22
N LYS A 106 15.36 5.91 14.64
CA LYS A 106 15.10 7.31 14.30
C LYS A 106 14.44 8.10 15.43
N GLY A 107 14.14 7.49 16.58
CA GLY A 107 13.57 8.18 17.75
C GLY A 107 12.05 8.31 17.76
N TYR A 108 11.33 7.52 16.96
CA TYR A 108 9.85 7.49 16.99
C TYR A 108 9.30 6.66 18.14
N HIS A 109 8.14 7.06 18.65
CA HIS A 109 7.34 6.26 19.57
C HIS A 109 6.42 5.33 18.77
N THR A 110 6.79 4.05 18.66
CA THR A 110 6.05 3.04 17.90
C THR A 110 4.78 2.60 18.64
N VAL A 111 3.64 3.20 18.30
CA VAL A 111 2.32 3.01 18.94
C VAL A 111 1.78 1.60 18.70
N GLY A 112 1.72 1.17 17.43
CA GLY A 112 1.25 -0.18 17.12
C GLY A 112 1.42 -0.56 15.66
N ALA A 113 1.26 -1.84 15.36
CA ALA A 113 1.25 -2.38 14.01
C ALA A 113 0.04 -3.29 13.79
N GLY A 114 -0.71 -3.04 12.71
CA GLY A 114 -1.84 -3.86 12.27
C GLY A 114 -1.53 -4.58 10.95
N GLU A 115 -1.83 -5.86 10.88
CA GLU A 115 -1.69 -6.69 9.69
C GLU A 115 -3.09 -7.15 9.26
N ILE A 116 -3.67 -6.51 8.25
CA ILE A 116 -5.07 -6.69 7.86
C ILE A 116 -5.17 -7.61 6.65
N ARG A 117 -5.96 -8.68 6.79
CA ARG A 117 -6.15 -9.62 5.68
C ARG A 117 -7.04 -9.01 4.59
N MET A 118 -6.53 -8.97 3.36
CA MET A 118 -7.24 -8.47 2.19
C MET A 118 -7.10 -9.43 0.99
N PRO A 119 -7.95 -9.31 -0.05
CA PRO A 119 -7.86 -10.17 -1.23
C PRO A 119 -6.51 -10.09 -1.95
N MET A 120 -6.16 -11.17 -2.64
CA MET A 120 -4.95 -11.26 -3.47
C MET A 120 -4.93 -10.15 -4.53
N ILE A 121 -3.81 -9.43 -4.65
CA ILE A 121 -3.67 -8.35 -5.65
C ILE A 121 -3.48 -8.89 -7.07
N PHE A 122 -2.92 -10.09 -7.20
CA PHE A 122 -2.77 -10.78 -8.47
C PHE A 122 -4.12 -11.34 -8.96
N PRO A 123 -4.36 -11.40 -10.28
CA PRO A 123 -5.56 -12.02 -10.81
C PRO A 123 -5.68 -13.50 -10.36
N THR A 124 -6.80 -13.86 -9.76
CA THR A 124 -7.11 -15.24 -9.34
C THR A 124 -8.45 -15.70 -9.90
N SER A 125 -8.74 -17.00 -9.81
CA SER A 125 -10.07 -17.56 -10.06
C SER A 125 -11.00 -17.51 -8.84
N GLN A 126 -10.66 -16.70 -7.84
CA GLN A 126 -11.42 -16.61 -6.60
C GLN A 126 -12.81 -16.00 -6.86
N PRO A 127 -13.89 -16.60 -6.31
CA PRO A 127 -15.23 -16.04 -6.44
C PRO A 127 -15.34 -14.63 -5.86
N ALA A 128 -16.16 -13.78 -6.50
CA ALA A 128 -16.36 -12.40 -6.08
C ALA A 128 -16.93 -12.30 -4.66
N GLU A 129 -17.88 -13.16 -4.30
CA GLU A 129 -18.48 -13.25 -2.96
C GLU A 129 -17.43 -13.52 -1.88
N LYS A 130 -16.49 -14.43 -2.15
CA LYS A 130 -15.39 -14.72 -1.21
C LYS A 130 -14.48 -13.50 -1.05
N ASN A 131 -14.24 -12.74 -2.11
CA ASN A 131 -13.47 -11.49 -2.00
C ASN A 131 -14.22 -10.44 -1.18
N THR A 132 -15.54 -10.30 -1.36
CA THR A 132 -16.37 -9.41 -0.55
C THR A 132 -16.29 -9.78 0.93
N TRP A 133 -16.46 -11.06 1.28
CA TRP A 133 -16.35 -11.52 2.66
C TRP A 133 -14.97 -11.23 3.29
N ILE A 134 -13.87 -11.44 2.55
CA ILE A 134 -12.52 -11.10 3.04
C ILE A 134 -12.40 -9.59 3.27
N ILE A 135 -12.95 -8.77 2.36
CA ILE A 135 -12.93 -7.30 2.50
C ILE A 135 -13.71 -6.90 3.76
N ASP A 136 -14.94 -7.38 3.93
CA ASP A 136 -15.78 -6.99 5.08
C ASP A 136 -15.12 -7.32 6.41
N ARG A 137 -14.53 -8.52 6.52
CA ARG A 137 -13.75 -8.92 7.68
C ARG A 137 -12.51 -8.06 7.88
N GLY A 138 -11.76 -7.77 6.82
CA GLY A 138 -10.58 -6.92 6.89
C GLY A 138 -10.91 -5.49 7.34
N LEU A 139 -12.05 -4.94 6.89
CA LEU A 139 -12.54 -3.63 7.33
C LEU A 139 -12.95 -3.65 8.80
N GLU A 140 -13.53 -4.73 9.29
CA GLU A 140 -13.82 -4.88 10.72
C GLU A 140 -12.53 -4.96 11.57
N GLU A 141 -11.54 -5.74 11.12
CA GLU A 141 -10.22 -5.79 11.76
C GLU A 141 -9.55 -4.40 11.77
N ALA A 142 -9.72 -3.60 10.71
CA ALA A 142 -9.23 -2.24 10.64
C ALA A 142 -9.92 -1.29 11.63
N ARG A 143 -11.24 -1.44 11.84
CA ARG A 143 -11.98 -0.66 12.86
C ARG A 143 -11.46 -0.97 14.26
N ILE A 144 -11.40 -2.25 14.60
CA ILE A 144 -10.91 -2.73 15.91
C ILE A 144 -9.48 -2.22 16.15
N TYR A 145 -8.63 -2.26 15.13
CA TYR A 145 -7.25 -1.77 15.25
C TYR A 145 -7.19 -0.26 15.47
N ALA A 146 -8.00 0.54 14.75
CA ALA A 146 -8.09 1.98 14.99
C ALA A 146 -8.57 2.31 16.42
N GLU A 147 -9.57 1.58 16.93
CA GLU A 147 -10.04 1.75 18.32
C GLU A 147 -8.95 1.41 19.34
N LYS A 148 -8.17 0.35 19.11
CA LYS A 148 -7.00 0.04 19.95
C LYS A 148 -5.96 1.16 19.96
N ILE A 149 -5.70 1.80 18.82
CA ILE A 149 -4.80 2.97 18.76
C ILE A 149 -5.36 4.11 19.60
N ILE A 150 -6.67 4.38 19.50
CA ILE A 150 -7.33 5.48 20.22
C ILE A 150 -7.27 5.26 21.74
N ASN A 151 -7.48 4.03 22.18
CA ASN A 151 -7.51 3.66 23.60
C ASN A 151 -6.12 3.45 24.22
N GLY A 152 -5.06 3.38 23.40
CA GLY A 152 -3.70 3.08 23.86
C GLY A 152 -3.42 1.58 24.05
N ASP A 153 -4.31 0.71 23.58
CA ASP A 153 -4.21 -0.75 23.66
C ASP A 153 -3.52 -1.38 22.44
N ALA A 154 -3.15 -0.56 21.45
CA ALA A 154 -2.43 -1.03 20.28
C ALA A 154 -1.02 -1.50 20.66
N GLU A 155 -0.59 -2.59 20.04
CA GLU A 155 0.73 -3.15 20.30
C GLU A 155 1.56 -3.23 19.01
N TRP A 156 2.87 -3.09 19.15
CA TRP A 156 3.83 -3.34 18.07
C TRP A 156 4.64 -4.60 18.38
N ARG A 157 4.02 -5.77 18.17
CA ARG A 157 4.67 -7.06 18.41
C ARG A 157 5.75 -7.31 17.34
N GLY A 158 6.92 -7.80 17.77
CA GLY A 158 7.99 -8.20 16.85
C GLY A 158 7.89 -9.68 16.50
N THR A 159 8.33 -10.06 15.29
CA THR A 159 8.49 -11.45 14.84
C THR A 159 9.99 -11.83 14.69
N PRO A 160 10.35 -13.13 14.61
CA PRO A 160 11.73 -13.63 14.71
C PRO A 160 12.68 -13.23 13.56
N ILE A 161 13.99 -13.48 13.74
CA ILE A 161 15.16 -13.01 12.96
C ILE A 161 15.12 -13.26 11.43
N LEU A 162 14.37 -14.26 10.93
CA LEU A 162 14.20 -14.51 9.48
C LEU A 162 13.55 -13.31 8.74
N SER A 163 13.05 -12.33 9.49
CA SER A 163 12.49 -11.05 9.05
C SER A 163 13.43 -10.18 8.21
N ASP A 164 14.74 -10.19 8.47
CA ASP A 164 15.66 -9.24 7.82
C ASP A 164 16.04 -9.65 6.39
N PHE A 165 15.99 -10.95 6.06
CA PHE A 165 16.22 -11.42 4.70
C PHE A 165 15.11 -10.97 3.74
N MET A 166 13.83 -11.15 4.09
CA MET A 166 12.72 -10.73 3.24
C MET A 166 12.62 -9.21 3.12
N ALA A 167 12.93 -8.50 4.21
CA ALA A 167 13.07 -7.04 4.17
C ALA A 167 14.18 -6.61 3.19
N ALA A 168 15.35 -7.23 3.20
CA ALA A 168 16.42 -6.95 2.24
C ALA A 168 16.04 -7.34 0.81
N LEU A 169 15.42 -8.50 0.62
CA LEU A 169 15.00 -9.00 -0.69
C LEU A 169 13.97 -8.08 -1.35
N SER A 170 12.97 -7.62 -0.59
CA SER A 170 11.96 -6.66 -1.08
C SER A 170 12.52 -5.27 -1.39
N GLN A 171 13.71 -4.94 -0.90
CA GLN A 171 14.44 -3.71 -1.26
C GLN A 171 15.37 -3.90 -2.48
N CYS A 172 15.65 -5.14 -2.90
CA CYS A 172 16.61 -5.44 -3.95
C CYS A 172 16.03 -5.28 -5.36
N GLU A 173 16.53 -4.32 -6.14
CA GLU A 173 16.09 -4.08 -7.53
C GLU A 173 16.27 -5.30 -8.45
N SER A 174 17.30 -6.11 -8.22
CA SER A 174 17.52 -7.34 -8.98
C SER A 174 16.40 -8.36 -8.75
N ALA A 175 15.90 -8.49 -7.52
CA ALA A 175 14.77 -9.37 -7.21
C ALA A 175 13.50 -8.90 -7.96
N TRP A 176 13.22 -7.60 -7.94
CA TRP A 176 12.10 -7.03 -8.71
C TRP A 176 12.27 -7.18 -10.21
N ARG A 177 13.50 -7.06 -10.74
CA ARG A 177 13.79 -7.31 -12.16
C ARG A 177 13.49 -8.76 -12.54
N ILE A 178 13.78 -9.74 -11.68
CA ILE A 178 13.41 -11.14 -11.89
C ILE A 178 11.89 -11.29 -11.89
N LEU A 179 11.19 -10.75 -10.88
CA LEU A 179 9.73 -10.83 -10.80
C LEU A 179 9.04 -10.19 -12.01
N ARG A 180 9.52 -9.04 -12.49
CA ARG A 180 9.02 -8.39 -13.71
C ARG A 180 9.11 -9.29 -14.95
N LYS A 181 10.17 -10.11 -15.05
CA LYS A 181 10.34 -11.08 -16.15
C LYS A 181 9.40 -12.28 -15.99
N LEU A 182 9.16 -12.74 -14.76
CA LEU A 182 8.24 -13.84 -14.47
C LEU A 182 6.77 -13.46 -14.68
N TYR A 183 6.40 -12.21 -14.35
CA TYR A 183 5.05 -11.68 -14.46
C TYR A 183 4.99 -10.46 -15.38
N PRO A 184 5.31 -10.60 -16.68
CA PRO A 184 5.39 -9.47 -17.59
C PRO A 184 3.99 -8.89 -17.83
N LEU A 185 3.84 -7.58 -17.70
CA LEU A 185 2.61 -6.90 -18.09
C LEU A 185 2.52 -6.80 -19.62
N ARG A 186 1.31 -6.97 -20.17
CA ARG A 186 1.00 -6.79 -21.60
C ARG A 186 -0.21 -5.90 -21.77
N ILE A 187 -0.17 -5.07 -22.82
CA ILE A 187 -1.26 -4.19 -23.22
C ILE A 187 -1.90 -4.77 -24.47
N ASP A 188 -3.20 -5.05 -24.38
CA ASP A 188 -4.03 -5.46 -25.49
C ASP A 188 -4.49 -4.23 -26.28
N ARG A 189 -3.88 -4.02 -27.45
CA ARG A 189 -4.16 -2.86 -28.31
C ARG A 189 -5.56 -2.88 -28.91
N SER A 190 -6.19 -4.06 -29.03
CA SER A 190 -7.56 -4.18 -29.54
C SER A 190 -8.59 -3.68 -28.54
N ARG A 191 -8.25 -3.68 -27.24
CA ARG A 191 -9.13 -3.23 -26.15
C ARG A 191 -8.77 -1.84 -25.64
N CYS A 192 -7.51 -1.43 -25.77
CA CYS A 192 -7.04 -0.18 -25.19
C CYS A 192 -7.67 1.05 -25.86
N SER A 193 -8.45 1.81 -25.10
CA SER A 193 -9.03 3.10 -25.52
C SER A 193 -8.03 4.26 -25.55
N ARG A 194 -6.80 4.05 -25.06
CA ARG A 194 -5.72 5.07 -24.94
C ARG A 194 -6.07 6.23 -23.99
N CYS A 195 -6.96 6.01 -23.02
CA CYS A 195 -7.39 7.04 -22.07
C CYS A 195 -6.28 7.61 -21.16
N GLY A 196 -5.11 6.98 -21.08
CA GLY A 196 -3.97 7.49 -20.29
C GLY A 196 -4.03 7.22 -18.79
N LEU A 197 -5.14 6.71 -18.24
CA LEU A 197 -5.31 6.49 -16.80
C LEU A 197 -4.20 5.63 -16.17
N CYS A 198 -3.71 4.61 -16.88
CA CYS A 198 -2.61 3.76 -16.40
C CYS A 198 -1.28 4.52 -16.21
N ILE A 199 -1.07 5.61 -16.95
CA ILE A 199 0.11 6.49 -16.84
C ILE A 199 -0.03 7.33 -15.58
N GLU A 200 -1.18 7.99 -15.42
CA GLU A 200 -1.48 8.85 -14.28
C GLU A 200 -1.40 8.10 -12.94
N LEU A 201 -1.91 6.87 -12.92
CA LEU A 201 -1.92 6.03 -11.72
C LEU A 201 -0.55 5.42 -11.38
N CYS A 202 0.41 5.38 -12.31
CA CYS A 202 1.64 4.63 -12.11
C CYS A 202 2.54 5.28 -11.05
N PRO A 203 2.81 4.62 -9.90
CA PRO A 203 3.58 5.23 -8.82
C PRO A 203 5.07 5.44 -9.17
N THR A 204 5.56 4.76 -10.21
CA THR A 204 6.97 4.80 -10.63
C THR A 204 7.18 5.43 -12.00
N ASN A 205 6.14 6.04 -12.58
CA ASN A 205 6.17 6.59 -13.94
C ASN A 205 6.69 5.56 -14.97
N ASN A 206 6.35 4.28 -14.80
CA ASN A 206 6.80 3.19 -15.66
C ASN A 206 6.07 3.15 -17.01
N ILE A 207 4.98 3.88 -17.17
CA ILE A 207 4.15 3.81 -18.37
C ILE A 207 4.22 5.16 -19.06
N ARG A 208 4.53 5.18 -20.36
CA ARG A 208 4.52 6.39 -21.19
C ARG A 208 3.53 6.24 -22.34
N MET A 209 2.99 7.36 -22.82
CA MET A 209 2.15 7.35 -24.01
C MET A 209 3.01 7.41 -25.27
N ASP A 210 2.62 6.62 -26.26
CA ASP A 210 3.02 6.71 -27.67
C ASP A 210 1.72 6.54 -28.50
N LYS A 211 1.69 5.80 -29.61
CA LYS A 211 0.43 5.38 -30.26
C LYS A 211 -0.49 4.58 -29.32
N TYR A 212 0.11 3.81 -28.41
CA TYR A 212 -0.51 3.10 -27.28
C TYR A 212 0.39 3.25 -26.05
N PRO A 213 -0.10 3.00 -24.83
CA PRO A 213 0.76 3.00 -23.66
C PRO A 213 1.90 1.98 -23.82
N VAL A 214 3.11 2.35 -23.38
CA VAL A 214 4.32 1.52 -23.45
C VAL A 214 4.87 1.35 -22.04
N LEU A 215 5.14 0.10 -21.67
CA LEU A 215 5.71 -0.27 -20.38
C LEU A 215 7.24 -0.15 -20.41
N GLY A 216 7.81 0.54 -19.42
CA GLY A 216 9.24 0.58 -19.14
C GLY A 216 9.70 -0.56 -18.23
N ASP A 217 10.87 -0.39 -17.63
CA ASP A 217 11.62 -1.38 -16.84
C ASP A 217 11.57 -1.18 -15.31
N LYS A 218 10.85 -0.16 -14.83
CA LYS A 218 10.67 0.24 -13.42
C LYS A 218 9.31 -0.17 -12.82
N CYS A 219 8.75 -1.30 -13.23
CA CYS A 219 7.49 -1.81 -12.68
C CYS A 219 7.70 -2.64 -11.40
N TYR A 220 7.06 -2.30 -10.28
CA TYR A 220 7.08 -3.15 -9.07
C TYR A 220 5.83 -4.01 -8.92
N LEU A 221 5.10 -4.29 -10.00
CA LEU A 221 3.98 -5.23 -9.99
C LEU A 221 2.90 -4.91 -8.92
N CYS A 222 2.63 -3.62 -8.66
CA CYS A 222 1.58 -3.21 -7.71
C CYS A 222 0.15 -3.45 -8.21
N MET A 223 0.00 -3.93 -9.46
CA MET A 223 -1.27 -4.25 -10.12
C MET A 223 -2.25 -3.08 -10.32
N ARG A 224 -1.91 -1.85 -9.90
CA ARG A 224 -2.79 -0.67 -10.04
C ARG A 224 -3.29 -0.45 -11.47
N CYS A 225 -2.39 -0.52 -12.46
CA CYS A 225 -2.76 -0.35 -13.86
C CYS A 225 -3.70 -1.45 -14.39
N ILE A 226 -3.63 -2.68 -13.84
CA ILE A 226 -4.57 -3.75 -14.19
C ILE A 226 -5.91 -3.48 -13.50
N ALA A 227 -5.89 -3.21 -12.20
CA ALA A 227 -7.09 -3.05 -11.38
C ALA A 227 -8.00 -1.89 -11.81
N PHE A 228 -7.42 -0.82 -12.36
CA PHE A 228 -8.15 0.41 -12.72
C PHE A 228 -8.29 0.64 -14.23
N CYS A 229 -7.88 -0.32 -15.08
CA CYS A 229 -8.09 -0.15 -16.52
C CYS A 229 -9.56 -0.40 -16.87
N PRO A 230 -10.33 0.61 -17.35
CA PRO A 230 -11.75 0.44 -17.65
C PRO A 230 -11.99 -0.61 -18.72
N GLU A 231 -11.10 -0.65 -19.73
CA GLU A 231 -11.12 -1.62 -20.83
C GLU A 231 -10.55 -2.98 -20.46
N ARG A 232 -10.01 -3.12 -19.23
CA ARG A 232 -9.22 -4.28 -18.79
C ARG A 232 -8.14 -4.65 -19.79
N ALA A 233 -7.53 -3.68 -20.48
CA ALA A 233 -6.60 -3.90 -21.58
C ALA A 233 -5.24 -4.42 -21.09
N ILE A 234 -4.89 -4.23 -19.82
CA ILE A 234 -3.61 -4.65 -19.24
C ILE A 234 -3.77 -6.01 -18.54
N SER A 235 -2.85 -6.94 -18.77
CA SER A 235 -2.86 -8.27 -18.15
C SER A 235 -1.46 -8.86 -17.97
N ILE A 236 -1.36 -9.94 -17.20
CA ILE A 236 -0.19 -10.84 -17.18
C ILE A 236 -0.53 -12.06 -18.06
N PRO A 237 0.31 -12.43 -19.05
CA PRO A 237 0.10 -13.64 -19.85
C PRO A 237 -0.11 -14.88 -18.98
N LYS A 238 -0.99 -15.78 -19.44
CA LYS A 238 -1.35 -17.04 -18.74
C LYS A 238 -2.07 -16.85 -17.39
N MET A 239 -2.41 -15.62 -17.01
CA MET A 239 -3.31 -15.35 -15.89
C MET A 239 -4.66 -14.85 -16.40
N LYS A 240 -5.73 -15.09 -15.64
CA LYS A 240 -7.05 -14.51 -15.95
C LYS A 240 -6.96 -12.99 -15.90
N ARG A 241 -7.81 -12.28 -16.66
CA ARG A 241 -7.96 -10.83 -16.50
C ARG A 241 -8.65 -10.57 -15.17
N GLN A 242 -8.07 -9.68 -14.36
CA GLN A 242 -8.64 -9.28 -13.08
C GLN A 242 -9.95 -8.54 -13.30
N ALA A 243 -10.89 -8.68 -12.37
CA ALA A 243 -11.97 -7.72 -12.24
C ALA A 243 -11.40 -6.34 -11.86
N ASN A 244 -12.17 -5.29 -12.15
CA ASN A 244 -11.77 -3.95 -11.75
C ASN A 244 -11.76 -3.85 -10.21
N SER A 245 -11.02 -2.87 -9.69
CA SER A 245 -11.05 -2.54 -8.28
C SER A 245 -12.48 -2.28 -7.79
N LYS A 246 -12.69 -2.47 -6.49
CA LYS A 246 -13.96 -2.13 -5.81
C LYS A 246 -14.10 -0.63 -5.54
N ILE A 247 -13.03 0.13 -5.74
CA ILE A 247 -13.02 1.59 -5.63
C ILE A 247 -12.79 2.21 -7.01
N GLU A 248 -13.23 3.45 -7.17
CA GLU A 248 -13.03 4.23 -8.38
C GLU A 248 -11.62 4.84 -8.44
N PRO A 249 -11.02 5.01 -9.63
CA PRO A 249 -9.71 5.64 -9.77
C PRO A 249 -9.63 7.02 -9.11
N ALA A 250 -10.74 7.78 -9.18
CA ALA A 250 -10.87 9.10 -8.59
C ALA A 250 -10.65 9.10 -7.07
N GLU A 251 -11.02 8.02 -6.36
CA GLU A 251 -10.85 7.92 -4.92
C GLU A 251 -9.36 7.88 -4.51
N ILE A 252 -8.50 7.29 -5.34
CA ILE A 252 -7.04 7.31 -5.13
C ILE A 252 -6.43 8.61 -5.69
N LEU A 253 -6.93 9.12 -6.82
CA LEU A 253 -6.31 10.24 -7.52
C LEU A 253 -6.61 11.59 -6.87
N ASN A 254 -7.84 11.76 -6.36
CA ASN A 254 -8.38 13.03 -5.87
C ASN A 254 -8.39 13.13 -4.35
N VAL A 255 -7.56 12.35 -3.65
CA VAL A 255 -7.25 12.66 -2.24
C VAL A 255 -6.56 14.02 -2.21
N ARG A 256 -7.36 15.06 -2.00
CA ARG A 256 -6.95 16.44 -1.80
C ARG A 256 -7.05 16.68 -0.31
N ASP A 257 -5.93 17.00 0.32
CA ASP A 257 -5.90 17.55 1.69
C ASP A 257 -6.49 18.97 1.72
#